data_AF-A0A940UGY6-F1
#
_entry.id   AF-A0A940UGY6-F1
#
_cell.length_a   1.000
_cell.length_b   1.000
_cell.length_c   1.000
_cell.angle_alpha   90.00
_cell.angle_beta   90.00
_cell.angle_gamma   90.00
#
_symmetry.space_group_name_H-M   'P 1'
#
loop_
_entity.id
_entity.type
_entity.pdbx_description
1 polymer ?
#
loop_
_entity_poly.entity_id
_entity_poly.type
_entity_poly.pdbx_seq_one_letter_code
_entity_poly.pdbx_strand_id
1 'polypeptide(L)'
;MKRVSAVVALVLLAITFAAVPLEAGRLVVANDEWMLSDAYFSSPGTQPGQFALNVAQWFTGSSTGNNFLVYSNNFGLTGSALAAVMGAGNTWTFTSTPADPNPSLASLQAYDAVFIAGNPVNNATLVDYVNSGGNVFLEGGTAVGGGAAAEAARWQTFLNAFGLEFEPSYNPISGNIAINNAHPIFTGVSALFQDSGNTVLDINPSDPRGAVVFSDQGRGLYAVYDSGSTPVPEPHTLWLLGCGLIGFIGLKRKTP
;
A
#
# COMPACT_ATOMS: atom_id res chain seq x y z
N MET A 1 -54.74 -42.47 27.47
CA MET A 1 -54.52 -41.11 26.92
C MET A 1 -53.00 -40.90 26.87
N LYS A 2 -52.30 -41.13 25.74
CA LYS A 2 -51.87 -40.13 24.72
C LYS A 2 -51.39 -38.82 25.42
N ARG A 3 -50.15 -38.32 25.37
CA ARG A 3 -49.20 -38.06 24.25
C ARG A 3 -47.76 -37.86 24.83
N VAL A 4 -46.71 -38.50 24.31
CA VAL A 4 -45.74 -38.04 23.27
C VAL A 4 -44.82 -36.86 23.68
N SER A 5 -43.53 -37.22 23.87
CA SER A 5 -42.25 -36.61 23.45
C SER A 5 -41.98 -35.09 23.51
N ALA A 6 -40.78 -34.74 24.01
CA ALA A 6 -39.76 -34.00 23.23
C ALA A 6 -38.39 -34.02 23.94
N VAL A 7 -37.48 -34.87 23.45
CA VAL A 7 -36.04 -34.71 23.68
C VAL A 7 -35.56 -33.66 22.69
N VAL A 8 -35.12 -32.50 23.17
CA VAL A 8 -34.48 -31.48 22.33
C VAL A 8 -32.99 -31.82 22.27
N ALA A 9 -32.58 -32.53 21.21
CA ALA A 9 -31.17 -32.64 20.85
C ALA A 9 -30.83 -31.46 19.93
N LEU A 10 -30.10 -30.47 20.46
CA LEU A 10 -29.56 -29.36 19.70
C LEU A 10 -28.24 -29.81 19.08
N VAL A 11 -28.24 -30.16 17.79
CA VAL A 11 -27.02 -30.38 17.02
C VAL A 11 -26.58 -29.04 16.44
N LEU A 12 -25.60 -28.40 17.06
CA LEU A 12 -24.88 -27.25 16.49
C LEU A 12 -23.84 -27.78 15.51
N LEU A 13 -24.17 -27.75 14.22
CA LEU A 13 -23.20 -27.97 13.15
C LEU A 13 -22.35 -26.70 13.02
N ALA A 14 -21.19 -26.67 13.66
CA ALA A 14 -20.20 -25.62 13.47
C ALA A 14 -19.55 -25.82 12.08
N ILE A 15 -20.05 -25.10 11.07
CA ILE A 15 -19.35 -24.96 9.80
C ILE A 15 -18.16 -24.03 10.06
N THR A 16 -16.99 -24.62 10.31
CA THR A 16 -15.73 -23.88 10.26
C THR A 16 -15.46 -23.57 8.79
N PHE A 17 -15.94 -22.42 8.32
CA PHE A 17 -15.27 -21.78 7.19
C PHE A 17 -13.88 -21.45 7.67
N ALA A 18 -12.87 -22.16 7.15
CA ALA A 18 -11.53 -21.61 7.16
C ALA A 18 -11.64 -20.29 6.39
N ALA A 19 -11.62 -19.18 7.12
CA ALA A 19 -11.44 -17.89 6.50
C ALA A 19 -10.10 -18.00 5.78
N VAL A 20 -10.13 -18.11 4.45
CA VAL A 20 -8.95 -17.84 3.65
C VAL A 20 -8.60 -16.41 4.05
N PRO A 21 -7.42 -16.14 4.63
CA PRO A 21 -7.04 -14.76 4.88
C PRO A 21 -7.16 -14.05 3.54
N LEU A 22 -8.01 -13.03 3.48
CA LEU A 22 -8.00 -12.12 2.36
C LEU A 22 -6.62 -11.45 2.46
N GLU A 23 -5.69 -11.86 1.59
CA GLU A 23 -4.40 -11.19 1.46
C GLU A 23 -4.71 -9.71 1.23
N ALA A 24 -4.24 -8.87 2.15
CA ALA A 24 -4.50 -7.45 2.08
C ALA A 24 -3.62 -6.86 0.96
N GLY A 25 -4.24 -6.46 -0.15
CA GLY A 25 -3.55 -5.75 -1.21
C GLY A 25 -3.09 -4.38 -0.73
N ARG A 26 -1.88 -4.01 -1.15
CA ARG A 26 -1.20 -2.78 -0.75
C ARG A 26 -0.68 -1.99 -1.94
N LEU A 27 -0.58 -0.68 -1.76
CA LEU A 27 0.03 0.24 -2.71
C LEU A 27 1.00 1.13 -1.95
N VAL A 28 2.18 1.34 -2.52
CA VAL A 28 3.09 2.43 -2.14
C VAL A 28 3.25 3.32 -3.37
N VAL A 29 3.02 4.62 -3.18
CA VAL A 29 3.25 5.64 -4.19
C VAL A 29 4.40 6.50 -3.74
N ALA A 30 5.40 6.66 -4.60
CA ALA A 30 6.43 7.66 -4.48
C ALA A 30 6.22 8.72 -5.56
N ASN A 31 6.42 9.98 -5.20
CA ASN A 31 6.23 11.11 -6.12
C ASN A 31 7.28 11.20 -7.23
N ASP A 32 8.40 10.50 -7.08
CA ASP A 32 9.63 10.71 -7.86
C ASP A 32 10.43 9.40 -8.03
N GLU A 33 10.96 9.16 -9.23
CA GLU A 33 11.81 8.03 -9.59
C GLU A 33 13.29 8.21 -9.23
N TRP A 34 13.77 9.44 -9.00
CA TRP A 34 15.21 9.68 -8.80
C TRP A 34 15.77 9.02 -7.55
N MET A 35 14.94 8.79 -6.54
CA MET A 35 15.35 8.21 -5.26
C MET A 35 15.92 6.80 -5.37
N LEU A 36 15.47 5.98 -6.33
CA LEU A 36 15.96 4.61 -6.56
C LEU A 36 16.93 4.52 -7.74
N SER A 37 17.21 5.63 -8.42
CA SER A 37 18.17 5.67 -9.51
C SER A 37 19.60 5.32 -9.07
N ASP A 38 20.36 4.65 -9.93
CA ASP A 38 21.78 4.34 -9.67
C ASP A 38 22.62 5.60 -9.36
N ALA A 39 22.22 6.77 -9.88
CA ALA A 39 22.89 8.04 -9.65
C ALA A 39 22.85 8.47 -8.16
N TYR A 40 21.76 8.19 -7.45
CA TYR A 40 21.58 8.59 -6.06
C TYR A 40 21.43 7.42 -5.09
N PHE A 41 21.49 6.18 -5.58
CA PHE A 41 21.35 4.98 -4.76
C PHE A 41 22.43 4.85 -3.67
N SER A 42 23.61 5.40 -3.94
CA SER A 42 24.76 5.42 -3.02
C SER A 42 25.15 6.83 -2.57
N SER A 43 24.26 7.81 -2.76
CA SER A 43 24.50 9.19 -2.34
C SER A 43 24.77 9.24 -0.82
N PRO A 44 25.82 9.95 -0.38
CA PRO A 44 26.12 10.05 1.04
C PRO A 44 24.92 10.59 1.84
N GLY A 45 24.53 9.85 2.88
CA GLY A 45 23.44 10.22 3.78
C GLY A 45 22.05 9.75 3.36
N THR A 46 21.86 9.13 2.19
CA THR A 46 20.57 8.52 1.80
C THR A 46 20.57 7.00 2.02
N GLN A 47 19.37 6.40 2.16
CA GLN A 47 19.21 4.95 2.33
C GLN A 47 18.14 4.34 1.41
N PRO A 48 18.26 4.51 0.08
CA PRO A 48 17.25 4.03 -0.87
C PRO A 48 17.16 2.50 -0.91
N GLY A 49 18.27 1.77 -0.75
CA GLY A 49 18.24 0.31 -0.62
C GLY A 49 17.46 -0.17 0.61
N GLN A 50 17.61 0.50 1.75
CA GLN A 50 16.84 0.16 2.96
C GLN A 50 15.35 0.47 2.76
N PHE A 51 15.03 1.60 2.12
CA PHE A 51 13.65 1.94 1.76
C PHE A 51 13.01 0.86 0.87
N ALA A 52 13.71 0.41 -0.19
CA ALA A 52 13.22 -0.64 -1.07
C ALA A 52 12.97 -1.98 -0.34
N LEU A 53 13.88 -2.37 0.57
CA LEU A 53 13.72 -3.56 1.40
C LEU A 53 12.55 -3.43 2.39
N ASN A 54 12.33 -2.24 2.95
CA ASN A 54 11.19 -1.98 3.82
C ASN A 54 9.87 -2.03 3.06
N VAL A 55 9.83 -1.55 1.81
CA VAL A 55 8.66 -1.69 0.92
C VAL A 55 8.37 -3.16 0.65
N ALA A 56 9.39 -3.97 0.31
CA ALA A 56 9.24 -5.42 0.17
C ALA A 56 8.67 -6.06 1.45
N GLN A 57 9.28 -5.77 2.60
CA GLN A 57 8.82 -6.28 3.90
C GLN A 57 7.39 -5.82 4.23
N TRP A 58 7.04 -4.59 3.87
CA TRP A 58 5.70 -4.08 4.10
C TRP A 58 4.67 -4.71 3.17
N PHE A 59 5.04 -5.10 1.95
CA PHE A 59 4.14 -5.85 1.07
C PHE A 59 3.91 -7.28 1.56
N THR A 60 4.98 -8.03 1.82
CA THR A 60 4.87 -9.50 1.96
C THR A 60 5.13 -10.02 3.37
N GLY A 61 5.46 -9.14 4.31
CA GLY A 61 5.92 -9.51 5.65
C GLY A 61 7.38 -9.98 5.70
N SER A 62 8.10 -10.00 4.57
CA SER A 62 9.50 -10.40 4.47
C SER A 62 10.27 -9.58 3.44
N SER A 63 11.52 -9.23 3.73
CA SER A 63 12.40 -8.57 2.74
C SER A 63 13.07 -9.55 1.77
N THR A 64 12.92 -10.87 2.00
CA THR A 64 13.53 -11.94 1.19
C THR A 64 12.53 -13.07 0.89
N GLY A 65 12.82 -13.90 -0.11
CA GLY A 65 12.01 -15.04 -0.51
C GLY A 65 10.83 -14.70 -1.42
N ASN A 66 10.75 -13.45 -1.89
CA ASN A 66 9.64 -12.95 -2.70
C ASN A 66 9.92 -13.08 -4.21
N ASN A 67 8.87 -12.96 -5.00
CA ASN A 67 8.90 -12.87 -6.46
C ASN A 67 8.32 -11.53 -6.91
N PHE A 68 9.19 -10.64 -7.38
CA PHE A 68 8.83 -9.30 -7.80
C PHE A 68 8.95 -9.11 -9.31
N LEU A 69 8.01 -8.33 -9.86
CA LEU A 69 8.01 -7.91 -11.25
C LEU A 69 8.33 -6.42 -11.34
N VAL A 70 9.34 -6.06 -12.13
CA VAL A 70 9.52 -4.70 -12.64
C VAL A 70 8.84 -4.61 -14.01
N TYR A 71 7.71 -3.91 -14.05
CA TYR A 71 6.95 -3.65 -15.27
C TYR A 71 7.16 -2.21 -15.73
N SER A 72 8.41 -1.87 -15.98
CA SER A 72 8.85 -0.53 -16.38
C SER A 72 10.18 -0.59 -17.12
N ASN A 73 10.47 0.44 -17.90
CA ASN A 73 11.81 0.72 -18.45
C ASN A 73 12.42 2.00 -17.83
N ASN A 74 11.79 2.57 -16.80
CA ASN A 74 12.27 3.78 -16.15
C ASN A 74 13.56 3.48 -15.37
N PHE A 75 14.50 4.42 -15.37
CA PHE A 75 15.82 4.26 -14.75
C PHE A 75 15.76 4.13 -13.22
N GLY A 76 14.74 4.69 -12.56
CA GLY A 76 14.48 4.53 -11.12
C GLY A 76 14.26 3.07 -10.72
N LEU A 77 13.61 2.28 -11.59
CA LEU A 77 13.31 0.87 -11.33
C LEU A 77 14.24 -0.13 -12.02
N THR A 78 14.98 0.30 -13.05
CA THR A 78 15.85 -0.58 -13.85
C THR A 78 17.34 -0.46 -13.53
N GLY A 79 17.70 0.36 -12.55
CA GLY A 79 19.06 0.51 -12.05
C GLY A 79 19.66 -0.79 -11.52
N SER A 80 20.96 -0.96 -11.72
CA SER A 80 21.72 -2.12 -11.28
C SER A 80 21.85 -2.21 -9.76
N ALA A 81 21.89 -1.07 -9.07
CA ALA A 81 22.03 -1.02 -7.62
C ALA A 81 20.74 -1.49 -6.93
N LEU A 82 19.57 -1.01 -7.40
CA LEU A 82 18.28 -1.51 -6.93
C LEU A 82 18.12 -3.00 -7.23
N ALA A 83 18.47 -3.44 -8.45
CA ALA A 83 18.40 -4.85 -8.83
C ALA A 83 19.27 -5.74 -7.93
N ALA A 84 20.47 -5.28 -7.56
CA ALA A 84 21.36 -6.01 -6.66
C ALA A 84 20.77 -6.14 -5.25
N VAL A 85 20.18 -5.06 -4.70
CA VAL A 85 19.56 -5.08 -3.36
C VAL A 85 18.30 -5.95 -3.36
N MET A 86 17.40 -5.72 -4.30
CA MET A 86 16.12 -6.45 -4.34
C MET A 86 16.33 -7.91 -4.75
N GLY A 87 17.29 -8.19 -5.64
CA GLY A 87 17.66 -9.55 -6.04
C GLY A 87 18.45 -10.31 -4.98
N ALA A 88 18.95 -9.66 -3.92
CA ALA A 88 19.63 -10.32 -2.82
C ALA A 88 18.62 -11.07 -1.93
N GLY A 89 18.20 -12.24 -2.39
CA GLY A 89 17.27 -13.12 -1.68
C GLY A 89 15.84 -13.10 -2.22
N ASN A 90 15.54 -12.30 -3.25
CA ASN A 90 14.27 -12.37 -3.98
C ASN A 90 14.50 -12.70 -5.46
N THR A 91 13.45 -13.14 -6.13
CA THR A 91 13.40 -13.13 -7.60
C THR A 91 13.03 -11.73 -8.06
N TRP A 92 13.91 -11.07 -8.79
CA TRP A 92 13.71 -9.72 -9.34
C TRP A 92 13.62 -9.79 -10.86
N THR A 93 12.41 -9.83 -11.40
CA THR A 93 12.15 -10.08 -12.82
C THR A 93 11.86 -8.78 -13.55
N PHE A 94 12.63 -8.49 -14.60
CA PHE A 94 12.35 -7.38 -15.52
C PHE A 94 11.50 -7.83 -16.69
N THR A 95 10.44 -7.09 -17.00
CA THR A 95 9.87 -7.13 -18.34
C THR A 95 10.50 -6.03 -19.16
N SER A 96 11.51 -6.39 -19.96
CA SER A 96 12.22 -5.44 -20.83
C SER A 96 11.23 -4.77 -21.78
N THR A 97 11.02 -3.46 -21.62
CA THR A 97 10.04 -2.66 -22.40
C THR A 97 8.66 -3.31 -22.43
N PRO A 98 7.75 -3.04 -21.45
CA PRO A 98 6.36 -3.42 -21.63
C PRO A 98 5.81 -2.70 -22.87
N ALA A 99 5.88 -3.38 -24.02
CA ALA A 99 5.29 -2.95 -25.28
C ALA A 99 3.77 -3.13 -25.25
N ASP A 100 3.30 -3.98 -24.34
CA ASP A 100 1.91 -4.18 -24.02
C ASP A 100 1.56 -3.35 -22.79
N PRO A 101 0.68 -2.34 -22.88
CA PRO A 101 0.18 -1.64 -21.70
C PRO A 101 -0.90 -2.45 -20.96
N ASN A 102 -1.27 -3.64 -21.42
CA ASN A 102 -2.38 -4.43 -20.89
C ASN A 102 -1.93 -5.82 -20.40
N PRO A 103 -1.08 -5.92 -19.35
CA PRO A 103 -0.84 -7.20 -18.71
C PRO A 103 -2.18 -7.81 -18.26
N SER A 104 -2.30 -9.13 -18.34
CA SER A 104 -3.47 -9.81 -17.78
C SER A 104 -3.41 -9.80 -16.26
N LEU A 105 -4.57 -9.79 -15.59
CA LEU A 105 -4.63 -9.94 -14.13
C LEU A 105 -3.89 -11.20 -13.66
N ALA A 106 -4.12 -12.33 -14.34
CA ALA A 106 -3.47 -13.60 -14.04
C ALA A 106 -1.93 -13.53 -14.14
N SER A 107 -1.40 -12.74 -15.08
CA SER A 107 0.06 -12.55 -15.17
C SER A 107 0.63 -11.71 -14.04
N LEU A 108 -0.12 -10.72 -13.51
CA LEU A 108 0.33 -9.94 -12.36
C LEU A 108 0.25 -10.76 -11.06
N GLN A 109 -0.79 -11.59 -10.92
CA GLN A 109 -1.00 -12.49 -9.78
C GLN A 109 0.07 -13.59 -9.62
N ALA A 110 0.97 -13.75 -10.58
CA ALA A 110 2.14 -14.64 -10.44
C ALA A 110 3.25 -14.02 -9.58
N TYR A 111 3.14 -12.75 -9.21
CA TYR A 111 4.15 -11.99 -8.48
C TYR A 111 3.56 -11.46 -7.16
N ASP A 112 4.41 -11.42 -6.14
CA ASP A 112 4.06 -10.90 -4.81
C ASP A 112 3.90 -9.38 -4.83
N ALA A 113 4.64 -8.69 -5.72
CA ALA A 113 4.46 -7.27 -5.99
C ALA A 113 4.90 -6.89 -7.40
N VAL A 114 4.33 -5.81 -7.92
CA VAL A 114 4.63 -5.22 -9.22
C VAL A 114 5.12 -3.77 -9.04
N PHE A 115 6.29 -3.48 -9.59
CA PHE A 115 6.93 -2.17 -9.56
C PHE A 115 6.74 -1.50 -10.92
N ILE A 116 6.13 -0.31 -10.92
CA ILE A 116 5.74 0.44 -12.12
C ILE A 116 6.19 1.89 -12.03
N ALA A 117 6.55 2.47 -13.18
CA ALA A 117 6.92 3.87 -13.32
C ALA A 117 6.88 4.25 -14.80
N GLY A 118 6.44 5.47 -15.12
CA GLY A 118 6.49 6.06 -16.45
C GLY A 118 5.57 5.43 -17.50
N ASN A 119 5.82 4.18 -17.90
CA ASN A 119 5.09 3.52 -18.98
C ASN A 119 3.63 3.27 -18.57
N PRO A 120 2.66 3.49 -19.48
CA PRO A 120 1.27 3.23 -19.18
C PRO A 120 1.03 1.74 -18.94
N VAL A 121 0.29 1.46 -17.88
CA VAL A 121 -0.28 0.15 -17.58
C VAL A 121 -1.78 0.32 -17.44
N ASN A 122 -2.56 -0.68 -17.83
CA ASN A 122 -3.99 -0.64 -17.74
C ASN A 122 -4.43 -0.46 -16.27
N ASN A 123 -4.96 0.72 -15.97
CA ASN A 123 -5.37 1.07 -14.60
C ASN A 123 -6.43 0.12 -14.05
N ALA A 124 -7.38 -0.36 -14.87
CA ALA A 124 -8.40 -1.28 -14.40
C ALA A 124 -7.78 -2.62 -13.97
N THR A 125 -6.82 -3.16 -14.73
CA THR A 125 -6.07 -4.36 -14.33
C THR A 125 -5.31 -4.13 -13.01
N LEU A 126 -4.66 -2.97 -12.85
CA LEU A 126 -3.92 -2.67 -11.60
C LEU A 126 -4.87 -2.55 -10.40
N VAL A 127 -6.03 -1.93 -10.57
CA VAL A 127 -7.08 -1.86 -9.54
C VAL A 127 -7.55 -3.25 -9.17
N ASP A 128 -7.87 -4.10 -10.16
CA ASP A 128 -8.29 -5.49 -9.92
C ASP A 128 -7.19 -6.31 -9.22
N TYR A 129 -5.93 -6.09 -9.61
CA TYR A 129 -4.78 -6.76 -8.99
C TYR A 129 -4.67 -6.42 -7.50
N VAL A 130 -4.67 -5.14 -7.13
CA VAL A 130 -4.62 -4.71 -5.72
C VAL A 130 -5.87 -5.17 -4.95
N ASN A 131 -7.06 -5.05 -5.53
CA ASN A 131 -8.29 -5.52 -4.90
C ASN A 131 -8.33 -7.04 -4.71
N SER A 132 -7.54 -7.80 -5.48
CA SER A 132 -7.37 -9.25 -5.35
C SER A 132 -6.28 -9.66 -4.35
N GLY A 133 -5.66 -8.71 -3.66
CA GLY A 133 -4.57 -8.96 -2.70
C GLY A 133 -3.16 -8.68 -3.23
N GLY A 134 -3.03 -8.20 -4.46
CA GLY A 134 -1.75 -7.85 -5.06
C GLY A 134 -1.12 -6.58 -4.48
N ASN A 135 0.19 -6.43 -4.67
CA ASN A 135 0.94 -5.29 -4.17
C ASN A 135 1.56 -4.46 -5.30
N VAL A 136 1.43 -3.14 -5.25
CA VAL A 136 1.98 -2.25 -6.28
C VAL A 136 2.89 -1.20 -5.67
N PHE A 137 4.07 -1.01 -6.25
CA PHE A 137 4.92 0.16 -6.02
C PHE A 137 4.91 1.03 -7.27
N LEU A 138 4.48 2.29 -7.14
CA LEU A 138 4.40 3.25 -8.25
C LEU A 138 5.31 4.45 -7.99
N GLU A 139 6.21 4.75 -8.93
CA GLU A 139 6.95 6.02 -8.97
C GLU A 139 6.30 6.98 -9.98
N GLY A 140 6.00 8.21 -9.54
CA GLY A 140 5.70 9.37 -10.39
C GLY A 140 6.96 10.16 -10.71
N GLY A 141 6.82 11.38 -11.25
CA GLY A 141 7.97 12.27 -11.50
C GLY A 141 8.68 12.06 -12.83
N THR A 142 8.26 11.08 -13.63
CA THR A 142 9.11 10.47 -14.65
C THR A 142 9.35 11.30 -15.92
N ALA A 143 8.55 12.35 -16.11
CA ALA A 143 8.41 13.11 -17.35
C ALA A 143 8.06 12.28 -18.60
N VAL A 144 7.89 10.95 -18.49
CA VAL A 144 7.60 10.05 -19.60
C VAL A 144 6.22 10.37 -20.16
N GLY A 145 6.16 10.57 -21.48
CA GLY A 145 4.90 10.68 -22.21
C GLY A 145 4.11 11.97 -21.97
N GLY A 146 4.76 13.07 -21.57
CA GLY A 146 4.15 14.41 -21.63
C GLY A 146 4.22 15.26 -20.36
N GLY A 147 5.12 14.96 -19.42
CA GLY A 147 5.31 15.73 -18.18
C GLY A 147 4.21 15.50 -17.12
N ALA A 148 4.24 16.33 -16.07
CA ALA A 148 3.47 16.12 -14.84
C ALA A 148 1.97 15.91 -15.05
N ALA A 149 1.34 16.72 -15.89
CA ALA A 149 -0.09 16.64 -16.16
C ALA A 149 -0.48 15.37 -16.92
N ALA A 150 0.34 14.96 -17.89
CA ALA A 150 0.09 13.73 -18.65
C ALA A 150 0.30 12.49 -17.78
N GLU A 151 1.28 12.52 -16.88
CA GLU A 151 1.53 11.47 -15.91
C GLU A 151 0.43 11.37 -14.84
N ALA A 152 -0.02 12.52 -14.30
CA ALA A 152 -1.17 12.56 -13.40
C ALA A 152 -2.42 11.95 -14.06
N ALA A 153 -2.71 12.34 -15.30
CA ALA A 153 -3.83 11.78 -16.06
C ALA A 153 -3.67 10.27 -16.34
N ARG A 154 -2.44 9.80 -16.59
CA ARG A 154 -2.15 8.38 -16.83
C ARG A 154 -2.51 7.51 -15.63
N TRP A 155 -2.18 7.96 -14.43
CA TRP A 155 -2.39 7.19 -13.20
C TRP A 155 -3.70 7.49 -12.48
N GLN A 156 -4.45 8.50 -12.92
CA GLN A 156 -5.64 9.01 -12.23
C GLN A 156 -6.66 7.92 -11.91
N THR A 157 -7.07 7.08 -12.87
CA THR A 157 -8.06 6.02 -12.60
C THR A 157 -7.56 5.01 -11.56
N PHE A 158 -6.27 4.67 -11.59
CA PHE A 158 -5.68 3.73 -10.65
C PHE A 158 -5.58 4.34 -9.25
N LEU A 159 -4.99 5.52 -9.12
CA LEU A 159 -4.80 6.19 -7.82
C LEU A 159 -6.12 6.58 -7.18
N ASN A 160 -7.08 7.10 -7.95
CA ASN A 160 -8.37 7.53 -7.41
C ASN A 160 -9.20 6.37 -6.84
N ALA A 161 -8.99 5.15 -7.35
CA ALA A 161 -9.63 3.95 -6.78
C ALA A 161 -9.17 3.66 -5.34
N PHE A 162 -8.02 4.19 -4.93
CA PHE A 162 -7.42 4.04 -3.60
C PHE A 162 -7.38 5.35 -2.81
N GLY A 163 -8.14 6.37 -3.23
CA GLY A 163 -8.23 7.66 -2.52
C GLY A 163 -7.00 8.54 -2.69
N LEU A 164 -6.14 8.27 -3.66
CA LEU A 164 -4.92 9.04 -3.93
C LEU A 164 -5.01 9.74 -5.29
N GLU A 165 -4.22 10.80 -5.50
CA GLU A 165 -4.09 11.46 -6.79
C GLU A 165 -2.70 12.10 -6.93
N PHE A 166 -2.17 12.19 -8.16
CA PHE A 166 -1.02 13.05 -8.44
C PHE A 166 -1.47 14.46 -8.83
N GLU A 167 -0.84 15.49 -8.27
CA GLU A 167 -1.00 16.85 -8.81
C GLU A 167 -0.50 16.90 -10.26
N PRO A 168 -1.18 17.64 -11.16
CA PRO A 168 -0.79 17.78 -12.56
C PRO A 168 0.37 18.78 -12.76
N SER A 169 1.25 18.89 -11.77
CA SER A 169 2.43 19.76 -11.76
C SER A 169 3.54 19.16 -10.91
N TYR A 170 4.78 19.30 -11.37
CA TYR A 170 5.95 18.96 -10.57
C TYR A 170 6.14 19.97 -9.44
N ASN A 171 6.47 19.47 -8.25
CA ASN A 171 6.82 20.31 -7.12
C ASN A 171 8.28 20.81 -7.23
N PRO A 172 8.69 21.85 -6.47
CA PRO A 172 10.06 22.36 -6.54
C PRO A 172 11.02 21.65 -5.55
N ILE A 173 10.65 20.49 -5.01
CA ILE A 173 11.43 19.80 -3.97
C ILE A 173 12.57 19.06 -4.64
N SER A 174 13.80 19.35 -4.23
CA SER A 174 15.00 18.72 -4.78
C SER A 174 16.09 18.59 -3.71
N GLY A 175 16.89 17.53 -3.80
CA GLY A 175 17.96 17.20 -2.87
C GLY A 175 17.65 16.04 -1.92
N ASN A 176 18.55 15.81 -0.96
CA ASN A 176 18.38 14.79 0.08
C ASN A 176 17.34 15.27 1.11
N ILE A 177 16.14 14.72 1.06
CA ILE A 177 15.05 15.05 1.98
C ILE A 177 15.15 14.16 3.21
N ALA A 178 15.24 14.80 4.38
CA ALA A 178 15.32 14.08 5.65
C ALA A 178 14.00 13.37 5.95
N ILE A 179 14.07 12.07 6.20
CA ILE A 179 12.93 11.24 6.55
C ILE A 179 12.82 11.17 8.08
N ASN A 180 11.77 11.79 8.61
CA ASN A 180 11.45 11.81 10.04
C ASN A 180 10.05 11.23 10.31
N ASN A 181 9.80 10.04 9.76
CA ASN A 181 8.50 9.41 9.80
C ASN A 181 8.58 7.98 10.36
N ALA A 182 7.57 7.59 11.14
CA ALA A 182 7.53 6.29 11.81
C ALA A 182 6.88 5.17 10.97
N HIS A 183 6.37 5.48 9.76
CA HIS A 183 5.76 4.47 8.90
C HIS A 183 6.77 3.36 8.57
N PRO A 184 6.38 2.07 8.59
CA PRO A 184 7.31 0.95 8.43
C PRO A 184 8.21 1.02 7.20
N ILE A 185 7.72 1.58 6.09
CA ILE A 185 8.52 1.77 4.85
C ILE A 185 9.77 2.65 5.06
N PHE A 186 9.81 3.47 6.13
CA PHE A 186 10.91 4.38 6.44
C PHE A 186 11.83 3.89 7.58
N THR A 187 11.64 2.66 8.06
CA THR A 187 12.48 2.12 9.15
C THR A 187 13.97 2.15 8.77
N GLY A 188 14.79 2.86 9.55
CA GLY A 188 16.23 2.98 9.27
C GLY A 188 16.58 3.85 8.05
N VAL A 189 15.60 4.58 7.50
CA VAL A 189 15.79 5.55 6.42
C VAL A 189 15.83 6.95 7.02
N SER A 190 16.97 7.61 6.93
CA SER A 190 17.21 8.97 7.40
C SER A 190 17.05 10.03 6.32
N ALA A 191 17.31 9.69 5.05
CA ALA A 191 17.02 10.56 3.92
C ALA A 191 16.82 9.78 2.61
N LEU A 192 16.06 10.39 1.70
CA LEU A 192 15.88 9.96 0.31
C LEU A 192 16.07 11.16 -0.61
N PHE A 193 16.70 10.94 -1.77
CA PHE A 193 16.89 11.99 -2.76
C PHE A 193 15.57 12.26 -3.50
N GLN A 194 15.33 13.51 -3.84
CA GLN A 194 14.18 13.98 -4.61
C GLN A 194 14.66 14.96 -5.69
N ASP A 195 13.97 15.03 -6.83
CA ASP A 195 14.16 16.03 -7.87
C ASP A 195 12.86 16.29 -8.66
N SER A 196 12.01 17.13 -8.08
CA SER A 196 10.82 17.70 -8.72
C SER A 196 9.77 16.68 -9.17
N GLY A 197 9.30 15.81 -8.27
CA GLY A 197 8.27 14.82 -8.57
C GLY A 197 6.81 15.34 -8.56
N ASN A 198 5.86 14.45 -8.89
CA ASN A 198 4.41 14.72 -8.80
C ASN A 198 3.93 14.62 -7.36
N THR A 199 3.55 15.73 -6.73
CA THR A 199 2.94 15.70 -5.39
C THR A 199 1.80 14.69 -5.31
N VAL A 200 1.79 13.84 -4.29
CA VAL A 200 0.67 12.94 -4.00
C VAL A 200 -0.33 13.64 -3.09
N LEU A 201 -1.61 13.56 -3.44
CA LEU A 201 -2.75 14.04 -2.67
C LEU A 201 -3.52 12.86 -2.10
N ASP A 202 -4.03 13.03 -0.88
CA ASP A 202 -5.10 12.21 -0.32
C ASP A 202 -6.43 12.91 -0.61
N ILE A 203 -7.20 12.32 -1.54
CA ILE A 203 -8.49 12.86 -1.98
C ILE A 203 -9.68 12.23 -1.24
N ASN A 204 -9.42 11.27 -0.35
CA ASN A 204 -10.42 10.67 0.50
C ASN A 204 -9.89 10.47 1.93
N PRO A 205 -9.58 11.55 2.66
CA PRO A 205 -8.95 11.47 3.98
C PRO A 205 -9.84 10.85 5.07
N SER A 206 -11.11 10.58 4.76
CA SER A 206 -12.02 9.86 5.65
C SER A 206 -11.83 8.35 5.62
N ASP A 207 -11.18 7.83 4.57
CA ASP A 207 -10.85 6.42 4.43
C ASP A 207 -9.39 6.21 4.85
N PRO A 208 -9.13 5.63 6.04
CA PRO A 208 -7.76 5.51 6.54
C PRO A 208 -6.92 4.49 5.79
N ARG A 209 -7.51 3.79 4.81
CA ARG A 209 -6.77 2.85 3.97
C ARG A 209 -5.77 3.55 3.08
N GLY A 210 -6.15 4.66 2.44
CA GLY A 210 -5.28 5.48 1.61
C GLY A 210 -4.82 6.71 2.38
N ALA A 211 -3.52 6.98 2.42
CA ALA A 211 -3.00 8.17 3.10
C ALA A 211 -1.65 8.62 2.55
N VAL A 212 -1.44 9.94 2.51
CA VAL A 212 -0.09 10.51 2.37
C VAL A 212 0.65 10.32 3.69
N VAL A 213 1.66 9.45 3.69
CA VAL A 213 2.42 9.09 4.90
C VAL A 213 3.61 10.01 5.14
N PHE A 214 4.10 10.70 4.11
CA PHE A 214 5.19 11.67 4.26
C PHE A 214 5.04 12.82 3.28
N SER A 215 5.22 14.04 3.81
CA SER A 215 5.20 15.29 3.07
C SER A 215 6.39 16.16 3.47
N ASP A 216 6.95 16.88 2.50
CA ASP A 216 7.90 17.96 2.74
C ASP A 216 7.34 19.26 2.19
N GLN A 217 7.53 20.37 2.91
CA GLN A 217 7.03 21.70 2.49
C GLN A 217 5.54 21.73 2.09
N GLY A 218 4.72 20.87 2.72
CA GLY A 218 3.28 20.74 2.42
C GLY A 218 2.94 19.96 1.15
N ARG A 219 3.91 19.28 0.53
CA ARG A 219 3.72 18.42 -0.65
C ARG A 219 3.91 16.96 -0.28
N GLY A 220 2.92 16.13 -0.56
CA GLY A 220 3.02 14.68 -0.38
C GLY A 220 4.09 14.08 -1.29
N LEU A 221 5.06 13.41 -0.69
CA LEU A 221 6.13 12.71 -1.40
C LEU A 221 5.90 11.20 -1.43
N TYR A 222 5.29 10.67 -0.37
CA TYR A 222 4.99 9.25 -0.27
C TYR A 222 3.58 9.05 0.27
N ALA A 223 2.85 8.16 -0.38
CA ALA A 223 1.54 7.72 0.06
C ALA A 223 1.47 6.19 0.06
N VAL A 224 0.51 5.66 0.81
CA VAL A 224 0.23 4.23 0.84
C VAL A 224 -1.26 3.98 0.73
N TYR A 225 -1.62 2.78 0.28
CA TYR A 225 -2.92 2.19 0.55
C TYR A 225 -2.75 0.80 1.18
N ASP A 226 -3.47 0.49 2.26
CA ASP A 226 -3.52 -0.83 2.88
C ASP A 226 -4.97 -1.28 3.10
N SER A 227 -5.42 -2.26 2.30
CA SER A 227 -6.78 -2.81 2.42
C SER A 227 -7.06 -3.51 3.76
N GLY A 228 -6.03 -3.93 4.49
CA GLY A 228 -6.13 -4.55 5.82
C GLY A 228 -6.22 -3.52 6.95
N SER A 229 -5.96 -2.24 6.69
CA SER A 229 -6.22 -1.20 7.67
C SER A 229 -7.73 -0.99 7.80
N THR A 230 -8.25 -1.24 9.00
CA THR A 230 -9.68 -1.05 9.27
C THR A 230 -9.92 0.41 9.66
N PRO A 231 -11.00 1.05 9.17
CA PRO A 231 -11.49 2.26 9.80
C PRO A 231 -11.78 1.92 11.25
N VAL A 232 -11.00 2.50 12.17
CA VAL A 232 -11.25 2.35 13.60
C VAL A 232 -12.68 2.84 13.82
N PRO A 233 -13.65 1.95 14.12
CA PRO A 233 -14.99 2.42 14.43
C PRO A 233 -14.86 3.24 15.71
N GLU A 234 -15.30 4.50 15.70
CA GLU A 234 -15.31 5.27 16.94
C GLU A 234 -16.02 4.42 18.02
N PRO A 235 -15.39 4.20 19.19
CA PRO A 235 -15.81 3.08 19.99
C PRO A 235 -17.23 3.28 20.54
N HIS A 236 -18.13 2.37 20.15
CA HIS A 236 -19.35 2.07 20.92
C HIS A 236 -19.05 1.68 22.39
N THR A 237 -17.78 1.69 22.83
CA THR A 237 -17.32 1.58 24.23
C THR A 237 -17.95 2.63 25.15
N LEU A 238 -18.39 3.80 24.64
CA LEU A 238 -19.19 4.75 25.43
C LEU A 238 -20.60 4.21 25.78
N TRP A 239 -21.18 3.33 24.96
CA TRP A 239 -22.47 2.70 25.26
C TRP A 239 -22.35 1.52 26.23
N LEU A 240 -21.24 0.78 26.19
CA LEU A 240 -20.98 -0.34 27.12
C LEU A 240 -20.69 0.13 28.55
N LEU A 241 -20.18 1.35 28.75
CA LEU A 241 -20.11 1.99 30.09
C LEU A 241 -21.48 2.44 30.61
N GLY A 242 -22.45 2.72 29.74
CA GLY A 242 -23.81 3.12 30.13
C GLY A 242 -24.69 1.97 30.62
N CYS A 243 -24.60 0.78 30.01
CA CYS A 243 -25.43 -0.36 30.39
C CYS A 243 -24.96 -1.06 31.69
N GLY A 244 -23.69 -0.93 32.06
CA GLY A 244 -23.14 -1.52 33.30
C GLY A 244 -23.63 -0.86 34.60
N LEU A 245 -24.07 0.41 34.55
CA LEU A 245 -24.49 1.17 35.73
C LEU A 245 -25.96 0.93 36.13
N ILE A 246 -26.81 0.41 35.24
CA ILE A 246 -28.22 0.12 35.55
C ILE A 246 -28.38 -1.22 36.29
N GLY A 247 -27.46 -2.17 36.09
CA GLY A 247 -27.47 -3.48 36.78
C GLY A 247 -27.17 -3.43 38.27
N PHE A 248 -26.46 -2.40 38.77
CA PHE A 248 -26.06 -2.29 40.18
C PHE A 248 -27.11 -1.65 41.10
N ILE A 249 -28.14 -1.00 40.56
CA ILE A 249 -29.21 -0.37 41.37
C ILE A 249 -30.33 -1.37 41.72
N GLY A 250 -30.43 -2.51 41.01
CA GLY A 250 -31.50 -3.50 41.17
C GLY A 250 -31.36 -4.49 42.33
N LEU A 251 -30.19 -4.60 42.99
CA LEU A 251 -29.98 -5.53 44.11
C LEU A 251 -29.96 -4.81 45.47
N LYS A 252 -31.10 -4.25 45.88
CA LYS A 252 -31.38 -4.02 47.32
C LYS A 252 -32.37 -5.07 47.84
N ARG A 253 -31.75 -6.11 48.42
CA ARG A 253 -32.19 -7.07 49.45
C ARG A 253 -33.64 -6.93 49.94
N LYS A 254 -34.43 -8.00 49.73
CA LYS A 254 -35.42 -8.46 50.71
C LYS A 254 -34.82 -9.60 51.53
N THR A 255 -34.96 -9.53 52.85
CA THR A 255 -34.83 -10.64 53.79
C THR A 255 -35.31 -10.17 55.16
N PRO A 256 -35.76 -11.09 56.00
CA PRO A 256 -37.00 -11.86 55.94
C PRO A 256 -38.18 -11.12 56.59
#